data_AF-A0A842LRX9-F1
#
_entry.id   AF-A0A842LRX9-F1
#
_cell.length_a   1.000
_cell.length_b   1.000
_cell.length_c   1.000
_cell.angle_alpha   90.00
_cell.angle_beta   90.00
_cell.angle_gamma   90.00
#
_symmetry.space_group_name_H-M   'P 1'
#
loop_
_entity.id
_entity.type
_entity.pdbx_description
1 polymer ?
#
loop_
_entity_poly.entity_id
_entity_poly.type
_entity_poly.pdbx_seq_one_letter_code
_entity_poly.pdbx_strand_id
1 'polypeptide(L)' 'MGISLIGVEGMPLVGSGDDIAYLIISALNEGGEDLLDGDIIVIAETIVSKAEGNIISLEEIEPSPEALDIA' A
#
# COMPACT_ATOMS: atom_id res chain seq x y z
N MET A 1 7.50 -20.88 -21.42
CA MET A 1 6.59 -20.13 -20.55
C MET A 1 7.43 -19.56 -19.42
N GLY A 2 7.38 -18.25 -19.22
CA GLY A 2 8.13 -17.56 -18.17
C GLY A 2 7.19 -16.74 -17.31
N ILE A 3 7.65 -16.36 -16.12
CA ILE A 3 6.99 -15.41 -15.24
C ILE A 3 7.91 -14.21 -15.14
N SER A 4 7.35 -13.01 -15.25
CA SER A 4 8.03 -11.74 -14.97
C SER A 4 7.47 -11.14 -13.68
N LEU A 5 8.35 -10.48 -12.92
CA LEU A 5 8.01 -9.71 -11.73
C LEU A 5 8.53 -8.30 -11.99
N ILE A 6 7.62 -7.34 -12.05
CA ILE A 6 7.92 -5.96 -12.39
C ILE A 6 7.53 -5.10 -11.19
N GLY A 7 8.46 -4.28 -10.72
CA GLY A 7 8.20 -3.32 -9.66
C GLY A 7 7.52 -2.08 -10.24
N VAL A 8 6.48 -1.58 -9.56
CA VAL A 8 5.86 -0.30 -9.92
C VAL A 8 6.73 0.83 -9.37
N GLU A 9 7.55 1.44 -10.23
CA GLU A 9 8.37 2.60 -9.88
C GLU A 9 7.54 3.90 -9.91
N GLY A 10 8.01 4.97 -9.26
CA GLY A 10 7.34 6.28 -9.29
C GLY A 10 6.13 6.43 -8.37
N MET A 11 5.80 5.42 -7.55
CA MET A 11 4.71 5.51 -6.58
C MET A 11 4.96 6.63 -5.54
N PRO A 12 3.98 7.53 -5.30
CA PRO A 12 4.09 8.53 -4.26
C PRO A 12 3.88 7.94 -2.85
N LEU A 13 4.11 8.74 -1.83
CA LEU A 13 3.69 8.41 -0.48
C LEU A 13 2.15 8.45 -0.40
N VAL A 14 1.54 7.30 -0.07
CA VAL A 14 0.09 7.17 0.10
C VAL A 14 -0.35 7.76 1.44
N GLY A 15 -1.40 8.58 1.40
CA GLY A 15 -2.11 9.16 2.54
C GLY A 15 -3.57 8.72 2.59
N SER A 16 -4.26 9.18 3.65
CA SER A 16 -5.67 8.85 3.88
C SER A 16 -6.56 9.39 2.77
N GLY A 17 -7.42 8.52 2.22
CA GLY A 17 -8.37 8.85 1.16
C GLY A 17 -7.80 8.78 -0.26
N ASP A 18 -6.52 8.44 -0.43
CA ASP A 18 -5.93 8.28 -1.76
C ASP A 18 -6.52 7.10 -2.53
N ASP A 19 -6.74 7.28 -3.82
CA ASP A 19 -7.14 6.21 -4.74
C ASP A 19 -5.90 5.42 -5.20
N ILE A 20 -5.65 4.29 -4.55
CA ILE A 20 -4.49 3.43 -4.83
C ILE A 20 -4.51 2.92 -6.27
N ALA A 21 -5.69 2.57 -6.81
CA ALA A 21 -5.78 2.04 -8.16
C ALA A 21 -5.37 3.10 -9.18
N TYR A 22 -5.86 4.33 -9.01
CA TYR A 22 -5.45 5.47 -9.82
C TYR A 22 -3.94 5.71 -9.73
N LEU A 23 -3.37 5.72 -8.53
CA LEU A 23 -1.94 5.94 -8.33
C LEU A 23 -1.06 4.88 -9.02
N ILE A 24 -1.45 3.60 -8.92
CA ILE A 24 -0.73 2.50 -9.58
C ILE A 24 -0.79 2.65 -11.10
N ILE A 25 -1.98 2.92 -11.65
CA ILE A 25 -2.15 3.08 -13.11
C ILE A 25 -1.35 4.28 -13.63
N SER A 26 -1.37 5.40 -12.91
CA SER A 26 -0.56 6.58 -13.25
C SER A 26 0.93 6.26 -13.27
N ALA A 27 1.44 5.58 -12.24
CA ALA A 27 2.84 5.22 -12.13
C ALA A 27 3.30 4.26 -13.25
N LEU A 28 2.47 3.26 -13.59
CA LEU A 28 2.73 2.35 -14.70
C LEU A 28 2.78 3.08 -16.05
N ASN A 29 1.81 3.97 -16.30
CA ASN A 29 1.77 4.76 -17.53
C ASN A 29 3.00 5.68 -17.68
N GLU A 30 3.44 6.31 -16.59
CA GLU A 30 4.65 7.15 -16.59
C GLU A 30 5.94 6.33 -16.79
N GLY A 31 5.96 5.10 -16.27
CA GLY A 31 7.04 4.13 -16.48
C GLY A 31 7.05 3.47 -17.87
N GLY A 32 6.00 3.66 -18.66
CA GLY A 32 5.84 3.04 -19.98
C GLY A 32 5.48 1.55 -19.92
N GLU A 33 4.87 1.11 -18.82
CA GLU A 33 4.41 -0.26 -18.61
C GLU A 33 2.88 -0.35 -18.82
N ASP A 34 2.44 -1.33 -19.59
CA ASP A 34 1.02 -1.60 -19.85
C ASP A 34 0.57 -2.85 -19.08
N LEU A 35 -0.61 -2.79 -18.45
CA LEU A 35 -1.24 -3.98 -17.87
C LEU A 35 -1.92 -4.81 -18.95
N LEU A 36 -1.62 -6.10 -18.97
CA LEU A 36 -2.17 -7.06 -19.91
C LEU A 36 -3.24 -7.93 -19.25
N ASP A 37 -4.13 -8.49 -20.08
CA ASP A 37 -5.12 -9.44 -19.60
C ASP A 37 -4.45 -10.67 -18.98
N GLY A 38 -4.85 -10.99 -17.74
CA GLY A 38 -4.26 -12.07 -16.95
C GLY A 38 -3.12 -11.65 -16.00
N ASP A 39 -2.70 -10.39 -16.02
CA ASP A 39 -1.72 -9.89 -15.05
C ASP A 39 -2.28 -9.86 -13.62
N ILE A 40 -1.36 -9.97 -12.64
CA ILE A 40 -1.69 -9.97 -11.22
C ILE A 40 -1.02 -8.76 -10.57
N ILE A 41 -1.82 -7.91 -9.93
CA ILE A 41 -1.32 -6.82 -9.09
C ILE A 41 -1.16 -7.31 -7.66
N VAL A 42 0.05 -7.19 -7.14
CA VAL A 42 0.37 -7.53 -5.74
C VAL A 42 0.63 -6.23 -4.98
N ILE A 43 -0.17 -5.99 -3.94
CA ILE A 43 -0.12 -4.76 -3.14
C ILE A 43 0.29 -5.13 -1.71
N ALA A 44 1.28 -4.44 -1.17
CA ALA A 44 1.59 -4.53 0.25
C ALA A 44 0.48 -3.86 1.07
N GLU A 45 0.02 -4.53 2.13
CA GLU A 45 -1.11 -4.07 2.95
C GLU A 45 -0.91 -2.64 3.49
N THR A 46 0.32 -2.22 3.78
CA THR A 46 0.60 -0.91 4.39
C THR A 46 0.03 0.26 3.59
N ILE A 47 0.07 0.23 2.24
CA ILE A 47 -0.49 1.34 1.46
C ILE A 47 -2.02 1.32 1.44
N VAL A 48 -2.61 0.13 1.56
CA VAL A 48 -4.06 -0.05 1.72
C VAL A 48 -4.50 0.53 3.06
N SER A 49 -3.82 0.14 4.14
CA SER A 49 -4.07 0.63 5.49
C SER A 49 -3.96 2.16 5.60
N LYS A 50 -2.95 2.78 4.95
CA LYS A 50 -2.81 4.24 4.90
C LYS A 50 -3.95 4.92 4.15
N ALA A 51 -4.35 4.40 2.99
CA ALA A 51 -5.45 4.94 2.20
C ALA A 51 -6.79 4.84 2.93
N GLU A 52 -7.03 3.75 3.65
CA GLU A 52 -8.21 3.56 4.49
C GLU A 52 -8.23 4.46 5.75
N GLY A 53 -7.11 5.12 6.06
CA GLY A 53 -6.99 5.97 7.25
C GLY A 53 -6.75 5.19 8.54
N ASN A 54 -6.25 3.94 8.45
CA ASN A 54 -5.96 3.07 9.60
C ASN A 54 -4.61 3.42 10.27
N ILE A 55 -4.39 4.70 10.54
CA ILE A 55 -3.20 5.21 11.24
C ILE A 55 -3.64 5.71 12.61
N ILE A 56 -3.01 5.17 13.66
CA ILE A 56 -3.24 5.59 15.05
C ILE A 56 -1.95 6.14 15.64
N SER A 57 -2.06 7.24 16.40
CA SER A 57 -0.93 7.74 17.19
C SER A 57 -0.78 6.90 18.45
N LEU A 58 0.41 6.37 18.71
CA LEU A 58 0.68 5.63 19.94
C LEU A 58 0.51 6.50 21.20
N GLU A 59 0.68 7.81 21.08
CA GLU A 59 0.47 8.76 22.18
C GLU A 59 -1.01 8.85 22.60
N GLU A 60 -1.94 8.44 21.74
CA GLU A 60 -3.39 8.43 22.00
C GLU A 60 -3.86 7.11 22.65
N ILE A 61 -2.98 6.14 22.82
CA ILE A 61 -3.32 4.81 23.34
C ILE A 61 -2.92 4.72 24.82
N GLU A 62 -3.89 4.44 25.69
CA GLU A 62 -3.63 4.06 27.10
C GLU A 62 -3.50 2.53 27.18
N PRO A 63 -2.31 1.98 27.49
CA PRO A 63 -2.13 0.52 27.57
C PRO A 63 -2.91 -0.09 28.74
N SER A 64 -3.52 -1.25 28.52
CA SER A 64 -4.08 -2.04 29.63
C SER A 64 -2.96 -2.68 30.47
N PRO A 65 -3.25 -3.10 31.72
CA PRO A 65 -2.29 -3.85 32.51
C PRO A 65 -1.72 -5.08 31.78
N GLU A 66 -2.57 -5.83 31.07
CA GLU A 66 -2.15 -7.01 30.31
C GLU A 66 -1.25 -6.65 29.12
N ALA A 67 -1.48 -5.50 28.48
CA ALA A 67 -0.62 -5.02 27.39
C ALA A 67 0.78 -4.66 27.89
N LEU A 68 0.89 -4.11 29.11
CA LEU A 68 2.18 -3.81 29.75
C LEU A 68 2.96 -5.07 30.11
N ASP A 69 2.28 -6.17 30.42
CA ASP A 69 2.93 -7.46 30.72
C ASP A 69 3.51 -8.15 29.46
N ILE A 70 3.01 -7.82 28.26
CA ILE A 70 3.45 -8.42 26.98
C ILE A 70 4.57 -7.62 26.31
N ALA A 71 4.60 -6.30 26.52
CA ALA A 71 5.51 -5.35 25.87
C ALA A 71 7.00 -5.67 26.07
#